data_AF-A0A259SG03-F1
#
_entry.id   AF-A0A259SG03-F1
#
_cell.length_a   1.000
_cell.length_b   1.000
_cell.length_c   1.000
_cell.angle_alpha   90.00
_cell.angle_beta   90.00
_cell.angle_gamma   90.00
#
_symmetry.space_group_name_H-M   'P 1'
#
loop_
_entity.id
_entity.type
_entity.pdbx_description
1 polymer ?
#
loop_
_entity_poly.entity_id
_entity_poly.type
_entity_poly.pdbx_seq_one_letter_code
_entity_poly.pdbx_strand_id
1 'polypeptide(L)'
;LDVRRLSAMAPAEAMLDVQRLPGIGPFYSALIVIRACGLTDVLSTQEDHTRAAVEALYRLDHTPDDAELERIAEAWRPFRTWAAVSLRAIGSRILDRPAA
;
A
#
# COMPACT_ATOMS: atom_id res chain seq x y z
N LEU A 1 3.33 13.64 14.54
CA LEU A 1 3.96 12.31 14.63
C LEU A 1 5.47 12.48 14.50
N ASP A 2 6.26 11.77 15.29
CA ASP A 2 7.73 11.76 15.18
C ASP A 2 8.16 10.49 14.45
N VAL A 3 8.64 10.65 13.22
CA VAL A 3 9.06 9.53 12.35
C VAL A 3 10.29 8.83 12.90
N ARG A 4 11.25 9.55 13.52
CA ARG A 4 12.47 8.93 14.04
C ARG A 4 12.14 8.00 15.20
N ARG A 5 11.23 8.43 16.08
CA ARG A 5 10.73 7.61 17.19
C ARG A 5 10.01 6.36 16.66
N LEU A 6 9.09 6.51 15.72
CA LEU A 6 8.33 5.38 15.18
C LEU A 6 9.21 4.38 14.41
N SER A 7 10.20 4.88 13.67
CA SER A 7 11.15 4.04 12.92
C SER A 7 12.11 3.26 13.83
N ALA A 8 12.25 3.67 15.09
CA ALA A 8 13.04 2.97 16.10
C ALA A 8 12.24 1.88 16.86
N MET A 9 10.94 1.76 16.63
CA MET A 9 10.07 0.75 17.24
C MET A 9 9.90 -0.46 16.31
N ALA A 10 9.50 -1.61 16.85
CA ALA A 10 9.04 -2.69 15.99
C ALA A 10 7.77 -2.23 15.24
N PRO A 11 7.56 -2.58 13.96
CA PRO A 11 6.44 -2.08 13.17
C PRO A 11 5.06 -2.29 13.82
N ALA A 12 4.83 -3.46 14.41
CA ALA A 12 3.58 -3.77 15.11
C ALA A 12 3.36 -2.86 16.33
N GLU A 13 4.41 -2.55 17.08
CA GLU A 13 4.34 -1.64 18.23
C GLU A 13 4.09 -0.20 17.79
N ALA A 14 4.75 0.25 16.73
CA ALA A 14 4.50 1.56 16.13
C ALA A 14 3.03 1.69 15.68
N MET A 15 2.45 0.63 15.10
CA MET A 15 1.03 0.62 14.70
C MET A 15 0.09 0.69 15.89
N LEU A 16 0.39 0.01 17.01
CA LEU A 16 -0.41 0.11 18.23
C LEU A 16 -0.29 1.49 18.89
N ASP A 17 0.90 2.08 18.89
CA ASP A 17 1.12 3.42 19.43
C ASP A 17 0.36 4.49 18.62
N VAL A 18 0.39 4.40 17.28
CA VAL A 18 -0.33 5.29 16.39
C VAL A 18 -1.86 5.18 16.54
N GLN A 19 -2.40 3.99 16.90
CA GLN A 19 -3.83 3.79 17.16
C GLN A 19 -4.34 4.53 18.41
N ARG A 20 -3.45 5.04 19.27
CA ARG A 20 -3.86 5.87 20.43
C ARG A 20 -4.39 7.25 20.01
N LEU A 21 -4.18 7.63 18.75
CA LEU A 21 -4.73 8.86 18.18
C LEU A 21 -6.24 8.69 17.90
N PRO A 22 -7.10 9.62 18.33
CA PRO A 22 -8.53 9.57 18.05
C PRO A 22 -8.81 9.42 16.54
N GLY A 23 -9.65 8.45 16.19
CA GLY A 23 -10.04 8.18 14.80
C GLY A 23 -9.05 7.31 14.00
N ILE A 24 -7.95 6.85 14.58
CA ILE A 24 -6.97 6.00 13.91
C ILE A 24 -7.14 4.54 14.33
N GLY A 25 -7.75 3.73 13.45
CA GLY A 25 -7.87 2.28 13.61
C GLY A 25 -6.73 1.49 12.93
N PRO A 26 -6.78 0.14 12.98
CA PRO A 26 -5.74 -0.75 12.44
C PRO A 26 -5.35 -0.49 10.99
N PHE A 27 -6.34 -0.17 10.13
CA PHE A 27 -6.09 0.15 8.73
C PHE A 27 -5.21 1.39 8.57
N TYR A 28 -5.62 2.51 9.19
CA TYR A 28 -4.90 3.77 9.07
C TYR A 28 -3.54 3.72 9.77
N SER A 29 -3.43 3.04 10.91
CA SER A 29 -2.15 2.91 11.61
C SER A 29 -1.12 2.13 10.79
N ALA A 30 -1.53 1.05 10.12
CA ALA A 30 -0.65 0.28 9.24
C ALA A 30 -0.11 1.17 8.10
N LEU A 31 -0.99 1.89 7.39
CA LEU A 31 -0.60 2.76 6.29
C LEU A 31 0.29 3.92 6.74
N ILE A 32 -0.01 4.54 7.90
CA ILE A 32 0.83 5.60 8.48
C ILE A 32 2.22 5.07 8.76
N VAL A 33 2.35 3.96 9.49
CA VAL A 33 3.66 3.44 9.89
C VAL A 33 4.47 3.00 8.68
N ILE A 34 3.90 2.21 7.78
CA ILE A 34 4.59 1.69 6.59
C ILE A 34 5.14 2.84 5.75
N ARG A 35 4.31 3.86 5.47
CA ARG A 35 4.68 4.95 4.56
C ARG A 35 5.51 6.03 5.24
N ALA A 36 5.20 6.40 6.47
CA ALA A 36 5.92 7.47 7.18
C ALA A 36 7.30 7.01 7.66
N CYS A 37 7.46 5.74 8.03
CA CYS A 37 8.75 5.17 8.48
C CYS A 37 9.59 4.61 7.33
N GLY A 38 9.12 4.72 6.08
CA GLY A 38 9.90 4.34 4.90
C GLY A 38 10.12 2.84 4.72
N LEU A 39 9.21 1.99 5.20
CA LEU A 39 9.25 0.55 4.90
C LEU A 39 8.97 0.38 3.40
N THR A 40 9.98 -0.02 2.64
CA THR A 40 9.90 -0.03 1.17
C THR A 40 9.27 -1.29 0.60
N ASP A 41 9.43 -2.43 1.30
CA ASP A 41 9.09 -3.75 0.79
C ASP A 41 7.94 -4.44 1.55
N VAL A 42 6.91 -3.68 1.90
CA VAL A 42 5.68 -4.19 2.53
C VAL A 42 4.49 -4.01 1.58
N LEU A 43 3.74 -5.09 1.36
CA LEU A 43 2.48 -5.05 0.62
C LEU A 43 1.31 -4.87 1.60
N SER A 44 0.45 -3.89 1.35
CA SER A 44 -0.82 -3.73 2.08
C SER A 44 -1.95 -4.31 1.24
N THR A 45 -2.52 -5.45 1.67
CA THR A 45 -3.63 -6.11 0.97
C THR A 45 -5.00 -5.48 1.27
N GLN A 46 -5.08 -4.65 2.30
CA GLN A 46 -6.32 -4.02 2.76
C GLN A 46 -6.72 -2.78 1.93
N GLU A 47 -5.98 -2.46 0.86
CA GLU A 47 -6.22 -1.28 0.04
C GLU A 47 -6.98 -1.61 -1.25
N ASP A 48 -8.30 -1.47 -1.23
CA ASP A 48 -9.17 -1.75 -2.40
C ASP A 48 -8.76 -0.97 -3.65
N HIS A 49 -8.30 0.28 -3.49
CA HIS A 49 -7.81 1.09 -4.60
C HIS A 49 -6.56 0.51 -5.27
N THR A 50 -5.68 -0.15 -4.51
CA THR A 50 -4.51 -0.84 -5.09
C THR A 50 -4.97 -2.03 -5.92
N ARG A 51 -5.94 -2.79 -5.41
CA ARG A 51 -6.52 -3.95 -6.08
C ARG A 51 -7.19 -3.57 -7.40
N ALA A 52 -8.01 -2.53 -7.39
CA ALA A 52 -8.63 -1.99 -8.60
C ALA A 52 -7.61 -1.47 -9.62
N ALA A 53 -6.53 -0.83 -9.14
CA ALA A 53 -5.46 -0.38 -10.03
C ALA A 53 -4.71 -1.56 -10.66
N VAL A 54 -4.47 -2.64 -9.91
CA VAL A 54 -3.85 -3.86 -10.43
C VAL A 54 -4.75 -4.52 -11.48
N GLU A 55 -6.03 -4.72 -11.16
CA GLU A 55 -7.02 -5.27 -12.10
C GLU A 55 -6.98 -4.52 -13.44
N ALA A 56 -7.11 -3.19 -13.40
CA ALA A 56 -7.17 -2.37 -14.60
C ALA A 56 -5.83 -2.30 -15.37
N LEU A 57 -4.70 -2.08 -14.67
CA LEU A 57 -3.39 -1.90 -15.32
C LEU A 57 -2.78 -3.21 -15.82
N TYR A 58 -3.05 -4.33 -15.13
CA TYR A 58 -2.61 -5.66 -15.54
C TYR A 58 -3.63 -6.35 -16.45
N ARG A 59 -4.78 -5.71 -16.70
CA ARG A 59 -5.87 -6.19 -17.55
C ARG A 59 -6.39 -7.57 -17.10
N LEU A 60 -6.58 -7.72 -15.80
CA LEU A 60 -7.23 -8.88 -15.24
C LEU A 60 -8.74 -8.78 -15.53
N ASP A 61 -9.38 -9.91 -15.72
CA ASP A 61 -10.85 -10.02 -15.90
C ASP A 61 -11.60 -10.11 -14.56
N HIS A 62 -10.88 -10.03 -13.45
CA HIS A 62 -11.41 -10.07 -12.09
C HIS A 62 -10.54 -9.24 -11.15
N THR A 63 -11.15 -8.82 -10.05
CA THR A 63 -10.44 -8.24 -8.92
C THR A 63 -9.58 -9.34 -8.25
N PRO A 64 -8.24 -9.22 -8.22
CA PRO A 64 -7.37 -10.28 -7.67
C PRO A 64 -7.63 -10.44 -6.17
N ASP A 65 -7.48 -11.64 -5.60
CA ASP A 65 -7.58 -11.87 -4.15
C ASP A 65 -6.24 -11.55 -3.43
N ASP A 66 -6.16 -11.77 -2.11
CA ASP A 66 -4.94 -11.49 -1.33
C ASP A 66 -3.74 -12.31 -1.82
N ALA A 67 -3.94 -13.61 -2.09
CA ALA A 67 -2.88 -14.51 -2.49
C ALA A 67 -2.37 -14.18 -3.90
N GLU A 68 -3.27 -13.84 -4.82
CA GLU A 68 -2.90 -13.41 -6.16
C GLU A 68 -2.21 -12.05 -6.17
N LEU A 69 -2.72 -11.08 -5.40
CA LEU A 69 -2.07 -9.78 -5.25
C LEU A 69 -0.64 -9.93 -4.70
N GLU A 70 -0.44 -10.82 -3.72
CA GLU A 70 0.88 -11.18 -3.20
C GLU A 70 1.80 -11.75 -4.28
N ARG A 71 1.32 -12.72 -5.10
CA ARG A 71 2.12 -13.27 -6.20
C ARG A 71 2.51 -12.22 -7.25
N ILE A 72 1.57 -11.35 -7.63
CA ILE A 72 1.85 -10.26 -8.59
C ILE A 72 2.90 -9.30 -7.99
N ALA A 73 2.76 -8.99 -6.69
CA ALA A 73 3.62 -8.07 -5.99
C ALA A 73 5.06 -8.57 -5.82
N GLU A 74 5.34 -9.87 -5.94
CA GLU A 74 6.71 -10.38 -5.90
C GLU A 74 7.60 -9.75 -6.99
N ALA A 75 7.02 -9.39 -8.15
CA ALA A 75 7.74 -8.67 -9.21
C ALA A 75 8.10 -7.22 -8.84
N TRP A 76 7.51 -6.64 -7.79
CA TRP A 76 7.74 -5.26 -7.36
C TRP A 76 8.82 -5.13 -6.29
N ARG A 77 9.37 -6.26 -5.81
CA ARG A 77 10.46 -6.23 -4.84
C ARG A 77 11.68 -5.48 -5.40
N PRO A 78 12.44 -4.75 -4.55
CA PRO A 78 12.27 -4.57 -3.10
C PRO A 78 11.40 -3.35 -2.73
N PHE A 79 10.49 -2.94 -3.61
CA PHE A 79 9.73 -1.68 -3.51
C PHE A 79 8.20 -1.90 -3.53
N ARG A 80 7.71 -3.04 -3.01
CA ARG A 80 6.28 -3.38 -3.02
C ARG A 80 5.38 -2.27 -2.47
N THR A 81 5.81 -1.55 -1.43
CA THR A 81 5.06 -0.42 -0.86
C THR A 81 4.91 0.73 -1.86
N TRP A 82 6.00 1.13 -2.51
CA TRP A 82 6.00 2.27 -3.42
C TRP A 82 5.41 1.92 -4.78
N ALA A 83 5.50 0.66 -5.22
CA ALA A 83 4.77 0.17 -6.39
C ALA A 83 3.26 0.29 -6.18
N ALA A 84 2.72 -0.22 -5.06
CA ALA A 84 1.30 -0.11 -4.74
C ALA A 84 0.83 1.36 -4.68
N VAL A 85 1.58 2.24 -4.01
CA VAL A 85 1.30 3.68 -3.97
C VAL A 85 1.29 4.29 -5.38
N SER A 86 2.25 3.93 -6.23
CA SER A 86 2.38 4.46 -7.59
C SER A 86 1.26 3.99 -8.52
N LEU A 87 0.90 2.71 -8.44
CA LEU A 87 -0.23 2.13 -9.19
C LEU A 87 -1.52 2.89 -8.87
N ARG A 88 -1.80 3.18 -7.59
CA ARG A 88 -2.94 4.01 -7.20
C ARG A 88 -2.80 5.46 -7.69
N ALA A 89 -1.66 6.10 -7.46
CA ALA A 89 -1.50 7.54 -7.68
C ALA A 89 -1.45 7.93 -9.16
N ILE A 90 -0.94 7.05 -10.01
CA ILE A 90 -0.70 7.31 -11.43
C ILE A 90 -1.63 6.48 -12.30
N GLY A 91 -2.13 5.34 -11.82
CA GLY A 91 -2.97 4.42 -12.59
C GLY A 91 -4.20 5.08 -13.21
N SER A 92 -4.93 5.90 -12.44
CA SER A 92 -6.09 6.64 -12.98
C SER A 92 -5.69 7.52 -14.18
N ARG A 93 -4.59 8.26 -14.08
CA ARG A 93 -4.08 9.11 -15.16
C ARG A 93 -3.64 8.32 -16.40
N ILE A 94 -3.20 7.08 -16.22
CA ILE A 94 -2.82 6.20 -17.33
C ILE A 94 -4.08 5.68 -18.03
N LEU A 95 -5.07 5.27 -17.26
CA LEU A 95 -6.33 4.70 -17.74
C LEU A 95 -7.24 5.75 -18.38
N ASP A 96 -7.23 6.98 -17.87
CA ASP A 96 -8.03 8.10 -18.38
C ASP A 96 -7.46 8.73 -19.67
N ARG A 97 -6.28 8.27 -20.13
CA ARG A 97 -5.64 8.84 -21.32
C ARG A 97 -6.33 8.32 -22.58
N PRO A 98 -6.79 9.20 -23.50
CA PRO A 98 -7.37 8.75 -24.75
C PRO A 98 -6.33 7.93 -25.54
N ALA A 99 -6.79 6.84 -26.16
CA ALA A 99 -5.97 6.08 -27.09
C ALA A 99 -5.48 7.03 -28.19
N ALA A 100 -4.16 7.09 -28.38
CA ALA A 100 -3.52 7.87 -29.43
C ALA A 100 -3.86 7.31 -30.82
#